data_AF-A0A8H4J9W0-F1
#
_entry.id   AF-A0A8H4J9W0-F1
#
_cell.length_a   1.000
_cell.length_b   1.000
_cell.length_c   1.000
_cell.angle_alpha   90.00
_cell.angle_beta   90.00
_cell.angle_gamma   90.00
#
_symmetry.space_group_name_H-M   'P 1'
#
loop_
_entity.id
_entity.type
_entity.pdbx_description
1 polymer ?
#
loop_
_entity_poly.entity_id
_entity_poly.type
_entity_poly.pdbx_seq_one_letter_code
_entity_poly.pdbx_strand_id
1 'polypeptide(L)'
;MPSQTNGTNGYHAEKKHILLNAFDMSTVGHLSPGQWKNPNDRSAHKRKLDYWIDLAKLLERGNINALFLADTYGGYDTYESSLDNCIRRAAQWPMTDPTIPISAMAAVTKNLAFGITASTTFEPPFLLAKRFSTLDHLTNGRIGWNIVTSWKKAAFKAIGLDSPIEHDERYIQADEYLRVLYKLWEGSWSDDAIVEDKENDTYALPERIREIHHHGKYFKLDSRHIVDPSPQRTPFLFQAGTSPAGSKFGSTHAEAIFVSSHSPIPLRPKVDNIRRLAAEAGRDPRSIKVFATFCPIVGRTDEEAQAKLREYRKYASTIGGLVLFSGWTGIDVSVLPLDEDLTPAHSKEANSVKSILSTLTATSKDVPKVTPRVVAEKAAIGGLGPVSVGSPATVADEMERWVRDADVDGFNLAHVTTPGTFEDVVDLLIPELRRRGLYPEHIEDGLTAREKVYGKGQSKLRDDHEGSRYKYDVYQEEPPYVPPPTALKAEQNGETKQFVAYDLPQYTPKKPQSTQYSVEYVKRASKTADTLLQALQTSASLPSVLSSQVKNFLDIAKTIFQDHITICQEATTKEPGLKDILKEVQQVQKTVNRIQATSTPTPNTRSWA
;
A
#
# COMPACT_ATOMS: atom_id res chain seq x y z
N MET A 1 31.69 56.69 -25.17
CA MET A 1 30.35 56.36 -25.71
C MET A 1 30.53 55.21 -26.69
N PRO A 2 29.69 54.16 -26.74
CA PRO A 2 28.52 53.80 -25.90
C PRO A 2 28.66 52.40 -25.21
N SER A 3 28.29 52.27 -23.93
CA SER A 3 27.10 51.57 -23.40
C SER A 3 26.81 50.16 -23.94
N GLN A 4 27.13 49.14 -23.13
CA GLN A 4 26.52 47.80 -23.23
C GLN A 4 25.52 47.62 -22.09
N THR A 5 24.27 47.37 -22.48
CA THR A 5 23.10 47.15 -21.63
C THR A 5 23.10 45.74 -21.06
N ASN A 6 23.01 45.63 -19.73
CA ASN A 6 22.70 44.39 -19.02
C ASN A 6 21.26 43.97 -19.31
N GLY A 7 21.07 42.88 -20.05
CA GLY A 7 19.79 42.21 -20.22
C GLY A 7 19.54 41.23 -19.07
N THR A 8 18.73 41.63 -18.09
CA THR A 8 18.11 40.73 -17.13
C THR A 8 16.97 39.97 -17.81
N ASN A 9 17.24 38.78 -18.33
CA ASN A 9 16.18 37.84 -18.72
C ASN A 9 15.58 37.22 -17.46
N GLY A 10 14.54 37.87 -16.93
CA GLY A 10 13.66 37.32 -15.92
C GLY A 10 12.82 36.19 -16.52
N TYR A 11 13.32 34.95 -16.41
CA TYR A 11 12.46 33.78 -16.45
C TYR A 11 11.64 33.77 -15.16
N HIS A 12 10.45 34.38 -15.19
CA HIS A 12 9.42 34.03 -14.23
C HIS A 12 8.98 32.60 -14.54
N ALA A 13 9.67 31.61 -13.97
CA ALA A 13 9.14 30.27 -13.90
C ALA A 13 7.74 30.36 -13.27
N GLU A 14 6.73 29.87 -13.97
CA GLU A 14 5.35 29.89 -13.50
C GLU A 14 5.29 29.27 -12.11
N LYS A 15 4.74 30.01 -11.13
CA LYS A 15 4.74 29.55 -9.74
C LYS A 15 3.89 28.28 -9.64
N LYS A 16 4.48 27.23 -9.04
CA LYS A 16 3.81 25.94 -8.81
C LYS A 16 2.61 26.13 -7.88
N HIS A 17 1.42 25.72 -8.31
CA HIS A 17 0.25 25.64 -7.43
C HIS A 17 0.47 24.59 -6.33
N ILE A 18 0.12 24.95 -5.10
CA ILE A 18 0.22 24.09 -3.92
C ILE A 18 -1.07 23.28 -3.79
N LEU A 19 -0.93 21.96 -3.71
CA LEU A 19 -2.05 21.07 -3.43
C LEU A 19 -2.24 20.91 -1.92
N LEU A 20 -3.44 21.19 -1.40
CA LEU A 20 -3.74 21.07 0.04
C LEU A 20 -4.70 19.94 0.28
N ASN A 21 -4.31 18.95 1.08
CA ASN A 21 -5.22 17.93 1.59
C ASN A 21 -5.53 18.22 3.07
N ALA A 22 -6.76 18.00 3.49
CA ALA A 22 -7.11 17.98 4.92
C ALA A 22 -6.73 16.61 5.49
N PHE A 23 -5.80 16.55 6.44
CA PHE A 23 -5.37 15.29 7.04
C PHE A 23 -6.15 15.01 8.32
N ASP A 24 -7.03 14.02 8.23
CA ASP A 24 -7.88 13.61 9.32
C ASP A 24 -7.88 12.08 9.49
N MET A 25 -8.59 11.61 10.50
CA MET A 25 -8.73 10.21 10.86
C MET A 25 -10.08 10.07 11.57
N SER A 26 -10.77 8.94 11.34
CA SER A 26 -12.07 8.67 11.97
C SER A 26 -11.91 8.22 13.43
N THR A 27 -11.28 9.08 14.22
CA THR A 27 -10.93 8.93 15.63
C THR A 27 -11.07 10.25 16.37
N VAL A 28 -11.04 10.19 17.70
CA VAL A 28 -11.09 11.39 18.55
C VAL A 28 -9.75 12.15 18.51
N GLY A 29 -8.65 11.57 19.00
CA GLY A 29 -7.33 12.21 18.92
C GLY A 29 -6.49 11.66 17.77
N HIS A 30 -6.17 12.48 16.77
CA HIS A 30 -5.31 12.06 15.65
C HIS A 30 -3.82 12.36 15.90
N LEU A 31 -3.37 13.59 15.64
CA LEU A 31 -1.98 14.04 15.80
C LEU A 31 -1.78 15.05 16.93
N SER A 32 -2.85 15.43 17.62
CA SER A 32 -2.82 16.42 18.70
C SER A 32 -3.55 15.88 19.93
N PRO A 33 -3.01 14.83 20.61
CA PRO A 33 -3.68 14.17 21.71
C PRO A 33 -3.96 15.13 22.88
N GLY A 34 -5.16 15.00 23.46
CA GLY A 34 -5.64 15.84 24.56
C GLY A 34 -6.54 16.99 24.13
N GLN A 35 -6.55 17.37 22.85
CA GLN A 35 -7.39 18.49 22.37
C GLN A 35 -8.89 18.23 22.45
N TRP A 36 -9.35 16.99 22.65
CA TRP A 36 -10.76 16.69 22.96
C TRP A 36 -11.27 17.41 24.23
N LYS A 37 -10.38 17.85 25.12
CA LYS A 37 -10.70 18.68 26.29
C LYS A 37 -10.95 20.16 25.94
N ASN A 38 -10.51 20.60 24.77
CA ASN A 38 -10.64 21.97 24.31
C ASN A 38 -12.12 22.24 23.97
N PRO A 39 -12.78 23.26 24.56
CA PRO A 39 -14.19 23.55 24.30
C PRO A 39 -14.54 23.83 22.83
N ASN A 40 -13.56 24.25 22.03
CA ASN A 40 -13.71 24.52 20.60
C ASN A 40 -13.47 23.28 19.72
N ASP A 41 -12.96 22.19 20.29
CA ASP A 41 -12.79 20.95 19.55
C ASP A 41 -14.12 20.20 19.42
N ARG A 42 -14.30 19.55 18.26
CA ARG A 42 -15.50 18.77 17.91
C ARG A 42 -15.14 17.35 17.49
N SER A 43 -13.94 16.86 17.78
CA SER A 43 -13.53 15.49 17.44
C SER A 43 -14.47 14.41 18.02
N ALA A 44 -15.09 14.67 19.18
CA ALA A 44 -16.09 13.78 19.76
C ALA A 44 -17.35 13.61 18.89
N HIS A 45 -17.64 14.57 18.01
CA HIS A 45 -18.79 14.55 17.10
C HIS A 45 -18.56 13.75 15.81
N LYS A 46 -17.33 13.27 15.55
CA LYS A 46 -17.01 12.38 14.40
C LYS A 46 -17.83 11.09 14.33
N ARG A 47 -18.53 10.73 15.41
CA ARG A 47 -19.48 9.61 15.44
C ARG A 47 -20.86 9.94 14.87
N LYS A 48 -21.07 11.19 14.45
CA LYS A 48 -22.29 11.64 13.80
C LYS A 48 -22.00 12.02 12.35
N LEU A 49 -22.94 11.69 11.47
CA LEU A 49 -22.77 11.88 10.03
C LEU A 49 -22.78 13.35 9.62
N ASP A 50 -23.52 14.18 10.35
CA ASP A 50 -23.59 15.64 10.16
C ASP A 50 -22.22 16.30 10.27
N TYR A 51 -21.38 15.88 11.22
CA TYR A 51 -20.00 16.36 11.34
C TYR A 51 -19.20 16.18 10.03
N TRP A 52 -19.27 14.99 9.42
CA TRP A 52 -18.54 14.69 8.19
C TRP A 52 -19.09 15.46 7.00
N ILE A 53 -20.42 15.58 6.91
CA ILE A 53 -21.11 16.39 5.89
C ILE A 53 -20.65 17.86 5.97
N ASP A 54 -20.63 18.43 7.18
CA ASP A 54 -20.26 19.84 7.37
C ASP A 54 -18.77 20.08 7.17
N LEU A 55 -17.90 19.13 7.58
CA LEU A 55 -16.48 19.15 7.25
C LEU A 55 -16.28 19.12 5.73
N ALA A 56 -16.97 18.24 5.00
CA ALA A 56 -16.84 18.17 3.55
C ALA A 56 -17.22 19.48 2.85
N LYS A 57 -18.31 20.13 3.27
CA LYS A 57 -18.71 21.46 2.75
C LYS A 57 -17.67 22.53 3.06
N LEU A 58 -17.09 22.53 4.26
CA LEU A 58 -16.03 23.45 4.65
C LEU A 58 -14.82 23.29 3.74
N LEU A 59 -14.36 22.05 3.52
CA LEU A 59 -13.21 21.75 2.69
C LEU A 59 -13.46 22.09 1.21
N GLU A 60 -14.67 21.82 0.70
CA GLU A 60 -15.10 22.20 -0.65
C GLU A 60 -15.05 23.72 -0.85
N ARG A 61 -15.54 24.52 0.13
CA ARG A 61 -15.48 25.99 0.09
C ARG A 61 -14.04 26.50 -0.06
N GLY A 62 -13.09 25.79 0.54
CA GLY A 62 -11.67 26.09 0.45
C GLY A 62 -10.98 25.61 -0.83
N ASN A 63 -11.68 24.93 -1.74
CA ASN A 63 -11.06 24.21 -2.87
C ASN A 63 -10.03 23.16 -2.44
N ILE A 64 -10.10 22.65 -1.21
CA ILE A 64 -9.18 21.64 -0.68
C ILE A 64 -9.14 20.44 -1.65
N ASN A 65 -7.93 19.96 -1.96
CA ASN A 65 -7.70 18.92 -2.95
C ASN A 65 -8.41 17.62 -2.54
N ALA A 66 -8.06 17.09 -1.37
CA ALA A 66 -8.69 15.89 -0.82
C ALA A 66 -8.88 15.98 0.71
N LEU A 67 -9.93 15.34 1.22
CA LEU A 67 -9.98 14.87 2.60
C LEU A 67 -9.22 13.54 2.67
N PHE A 68 -8.04 13.55 3.29
CA PHE A 68 -7.18 12.39 3.45
C PHE A 68 -7.42 11.76 4.82
N LEU A 69 -8.02 10.57 4.86
CA LEU A 69 -8.39 9.82 6.06
C LEU A 69 -7.36 8.71 6.34
N ALA A 70 -6.57 8.90 7.40
CA ALA A 70 -5.74 7.84 7.96
C ALA A 70 -6.62 6.72 8.56
N ASP A 71 -6.05 5.51 8.66
CA ASP A 71 -6.70 4.37 9.29
C ASP A 71 -5.69 3.34 9.84
N THR A 72 -6.16 2.47 10.73
CA THR A 72 -5.41 1.41 11.40
C THR A 72 -6.38 0.41 12.04
N TYR A 73 -6.04 -0.88 11.99
CA TYR A 73 -6.83 -1.95 12.62
C TYR A 73 -6.37 -2.30 14.04
N GLY A 74 -5.42 -1.54 14.60
CA GLY A 74 -4.90 -1.73 15.95
C GLY A 74 -4.46 -0.41 16.59
N GLY A 75 -4.62 -0.33 17.91
CA GLY A 75 -4.14 0.80 18.71
C GLY A 75 -2.64 0.71 19.01
N TYR A 76 -2.12 1.71 19.74
CA TYR A 76 -0.72 1.75 20.15
C TYR A 76 -0.53 1.10 21.51
N ASP A 77 0.22 0.00 21.55
CA ASP A 77 0.52 -0.80 22.74
C ASP A 77 2.01 -0.78 23.13
N THR A 78 2.82 0.07 22.49
CA THR A 78 4.28 0.15 22.75
C THR A 78 4.60 0.81 24.08
N TYR A 79 3.94 1.93 24.40
CA TYR A 79 4.16 2.66 25.64
C TYR A 79 3.64 1.85 26.84
N GLU A 80 4.51 1.58 27.82
CA GLU A 80 4.24 0.70 28.97
C GLU A 80 3.84 -0.74 28.57
N SER A 81 4.13 -1.16 27.34
CA SER A 81 3.67 -2.43 26.78
C SER A 81 2.16 -2.68 26.95
N SER A 82 1.35 -1.61 26.96
CA SER A 82 -0.08 -1.66 27.25
C SER A 82 -0.88 -0.73 26.34
N LEU A 83 -2.11 -1.14 26.03
CA LEU A 83 -3.06 -0.35 25.25
C LEU A 83 -3.81 0.69 26.12
N ASP A 84 -3.72 0.59 27.45
CA ASP A 84 -4.57 1.36 28.36
C ASP A 84 -4.42 2.88 28.21
N ASN A 85 -3.19 3.37 28.03
CA ASN A 85 -2.95 4.80 27.86
C ASN A 85 -3.36 5.29 26.46
N CYS A 86 -3.27 4.45 25.43
CA CYS A 86 -3.85 4.74 24.12
C CYS A 86 -5.37 4.95 24.22
N ILE A 87 -6.06 4.05 24.90
CA ILE A 87 -7.52 4.12 25.12
C ILE A 87 -7.88 5.34 25.98
N ARG A 88 -7.25 5.47 27.16
CA ARG A 88 -7.57 6.50 28.15
C ARG A 88 -7.31 7.92 27.63
N ARG A 89 -6.34 8.09 26.75
CA ARG A 89 -5.98 9.41 26.18
C ARG A 89 -6.55 9.67 24.79
N ALA A 90 -7.34 8.73 24.27
CA ALA A 90 -7.93 8.79 22.95
C ALA A 90 -6.88 9.01 21.83
N ALA A 91 -5.70 8.42 21.98
CA ALA A 91 -4.58 8.56 21.05
C ALA A 91 -4.75 7.60 19.87
N GLN A 92 -5.38 8.07 18.79
CA GLN A 92 -5.89 7.26 17.67
C GLN A 92 -6.83 6.14 18.15
N TRP A 93 -7.62 6.45 19.17
CA TRP A 93 -8.62 5.54 19.73
C TRP A 93 -9.82 6.31 20.29
N PRO A 94 -11.05 5.76 20.25
CA PRO A 94 -11.45 4.63 19.41
C PRO A 94 -11.56 5.06 17.94
N MET A 95 -11.81 4.11 17.04
CA MET A 95 -11.91 4.36 15.62
C MET A 95 -13.14 3.71 14.99
N THR A 96 -13.60 4.32 13.90
CA THR A 96 -14.62 3.76 13.01
C THR A 96 -14.05 3.67 11.59
N ASP A 97 -14.68 2.86 10.74
CA ASP A 97 -14.29 2.71 9.34
C ASP A 97 -14.44 4.05 8.59
N PRO A 98 -13.38 4.58 7.93
CA PRO A 98 -13.41 5.85 7.21
C PRO A 98 -14.18 5.79 5.88
N THR A 99 -14.51 4.61 5.36
CA THR A 99 -15.20 4.44 4.08
C THR A 99 -16.69 4.73 4.15
N ILE A 100 -17.30 4.53 5.32
CA ILE A 100 -18.75 4.68 5.53
C ILE A 100 -19.27 6.11 5.30
N PRO A 101 -18.65 7.18 5.84
CA PRO A 101 -19.15 8.54 5.64
C PRO A 101 -18.93 9.11 4.22
N ILE A 102 -18.17 8.44 3.36
CA ILE A 102 -17.76 8.99 2.05
C ILE A 102 -18.94 9.32 1.15
N SER A 103 -19.94 8.44 1.02
CA SER A 103 -21.08 8.67 0.12
C SER A 103 -21.91 9.89 0.54
N ALA A 104 -22.08 10.10 1.86
CA ALA A 104 -22.78 11.27 2.39
C ALA A 104 -22.00 12.57 2.14
N MET A 105 -20.68 12.55 2.30
CA MET A 105 -19.82 13.70 1.98
C MET A 105 -19.79 13.99 0.48
N ALA A 106 -19.75 12.94 -0.35
CA ALA A 106 -19.75 13.05 -1.79
C ALA A 106 -21.04 13.68 -2.33
N ALA A 107 -22.19 13.37 -1.71
CA ALA A 107 -23.48 13.93 -2.09
C ALA A 107 -23.60 15.45 -1.87
N VAL A 108 -22.74 16.06 -1.06
CA VAL A 108 -22.76 17.51 -0.74
C VAL A 108 -21.55 18.27 -1.26
N THR A 109 -20.72 17.64 -2.09
CA THR A 109 -19.49 18.22 -2.65
C THR A 109 -19.37 17.89 -4.14
N LYS A 110 -18.66 18.72 -4.90
CA LYS A 110 -18.50 18.53 -6.34
C LYS A 110 -17.08 18.17 -6.74
N ASN A 111 -16.08 18.67 -6.01
CA ASN A 111 -14.68 18.55 -6.40
C ASN A 111 -13.79 17.98 -5.29
N LEU A 112 -14.23 17.95 -4.02
CA LEU A 112 -13.46 17.37 -2.93
C LEU A 112 -13.23 15.88 -3.20
N ALA A 113 -11.95 15.49 -3.27
CA ALA A 113 -11.57 14.09 -3.33
C ALA A 113 -11.52 13.46 -1.93
N PHE A 114 -11.63 12.14 -1.85
CA PHE A 114 -11.64 11.39 -0.61
C PHE A 114 -10.53 10.35 -0.63
N GLY A 115 -9.37 10.67 -0.04
CA GLY A 115 -8.24 9.76 0.07
C GLY A 115 -8.41 8.87 1.30
N ILE A 116 -8.81 7.60 1.12
CA ILE A 116 -9.03 6.66 2.22
C ILE A 116 -7.84 5.72 2.40
N THR A 117 -7.42 5.50 3.64
CA THR A 117 -6.41 4.50 3.96
C THR A 117 -7.04 3.11 4.00
N ALA A 118 -6.50 2.17 3.24
CA ALA A 118 -6.89 0.77 3.30
C ALA A 118 -5.65 -0.11 3.14
N SER A 119 -5.58 -1.18 3.93
CA SER A 119 -4.41 -2.06 4.00
C SER A 119 -4.48 -3.20 2.99
N THR A 120 -3.37 -3.48 2.31
CA THR A 120 -3.23 -4.65 1.44
C THR A 120 -2.99 -5.96 2.21
N THR A 121 -2.84 -5.89 3.53
CA THR A 121 -2.41 -7.03 4.35
C THR A 121 -3.56 -7.92 4.80
N PHE A 122 -4.77 -7.37 4.95
CA PHE A 122 -5.82 -8.00 5.76
C PHE A 122 -7.06 -8.40 4.95
N GLU A 123 -7.48 -7.57 3.99
CA GLU A 123 -8.70 -7.80 3.20
C GLU A 123 -8.33 -8.44 1.85
N PRO A 124 -9.01 -9.49 1.38
CA PRO A 124 -8.82 -10.03 0.03
C PRO A 124 -9.04 -8.96 -1.07
N PRO A 125 -8.22 -8.93 -2.14
CA PRO A 125 -8.24 -7.86 -3.15
C PRO A 125 -9.58 -7.69 -3.87
N PHE A 126 -10.33 -8.77 -4.09
CA PHE A 126 -11.63 -8.67 -4.76
C PHE A 126 -12.67 -7.84 -3.98
N LEU A 127 -12.66 -7.90 -2.64
CA LEU A 127 -13.59 -7.12 -1.82
C LEU A 127 -13.28 -5.62 -1.89
N LEU A 128 -11.98 -5.27 -1.82
CA LEU A 128 -11.52 -3.90 -2.01
C LEU A 128 -11.83 -3.41 -3.43
N ALA A 129 -11.58 -4.23 -4.45
CA ALA A 129 -11.86 -3.90 -5.85
C ALA A 129 -13.32 -3.49 -6.05
N LYS A 130 -14.26 -4.28 -5.52
CA LYS A 130 -15.69 -3.98 -5.57
C LYS A 130 -16.00 -2.67 -4.84
N ARG A 131 -15.58 -2.54 -3.57
CA ARG A 131 -15.87 -1.38 -2.73
C ARG A 131 -15.36 -0.08 -3.38
N PHE A 132 -14.18 -0.11 -3.98
CA PHE A 132 -13.55 1.09 -4.51
C PHE A 132 -14.11 1.46 -5.88
N SER A 133 -14.45 0.50 -6.75
CA SER A 133 -15.21 0.82 -7.98
C SER A 133 -16.59 1.39 -7.66
N THR A 134 -17.28 0.88 -6.63
CA THR A 134 -18.55 1.45 -6.17
C THR A 134 -18.39 2.88 -5.67
N LEU A 135 -17.39 3.15 -4.83
CA LEU A 135 -17.11 4.51 -4.37
C LEU A 135 -16.68 5.43 -5.51
N ASP A 136 -15.92 4.94 -6.48
CA ASP A 136 -15.52 5.71 -7.65
C ASP A 136 -16.74 6.13 -8.48
N HIS A 137 -17.69 5.24 -8.72
CA HIS A 137 -18.98 5.59 -9.34
C HIS A 137 -19.78 6.59 -8.49
N LEU A 138 -20.03 6.29 -7.21
CA LEU A 138 -20.89 7.13 -6.35
C LEU A 138 -20.30 8.50 -6.03
N THR A 139 -18.99 8.66 -6.19
CA THR A 139 -18.28 9.93 -6.00
C THR A 139 -18.04 10.66 -7.31
N ASN A 140 -18.44 10.11 -8.47
CA ASN A 140 -18.08 10.61 -9.80
C ASN A 140 -16.56 10.76 -9.99
N GLY A 141 -15.82 9.72 -9.63
CA GLY A 141 -14.38 9.67 -9.84
C GLY A 141 -13.55 10.43 -8.80
N ARG A 142 -14.05 10.59 -7.56
CA ARG A 142 -13.37 11.40 -6.53
C ARG A 142 -12.77 10.58 -5.39
N ILE A 143 -12.76 9.25 -5.50
CA ILE A 143 -12.10 8.39 -4.52
C ILE A 143 -10.59 8.32 -4.80
N GLY A 144 -9.81 8.37 -3.72
CA GLY A 144 -8.38 8.07 -3.71
C GLY A 144 -8.07 7.01 -2.67
N TRP A 145 -7.00 6.26 -2.87
CA TRP A 145 -6.56 5.19 -1.98
C TRP A 145 -5.17 5.47 -1.44
N ASN A 146 -5.04 5.62 -0.13
CA ASN A 146 -3.75 5.54 0.55
C ASN A 146 -3.38 4.08 0.84
N ILE A 147 -2.48 3.54 0.04
CA ILE A 147 -1.99 2.17 0.12
C ILE A 147 -1.06 2.04 1.32
N VAL A 148 -1.42 1.15 2.26
CA VAL A 148 -0.60 0.83 3.43
C VAL A 148 -0.46 -0.68 3.60
N THR A 149 0.64 -1.10 4.22
CA THR A 149 0.97 -2.52 4.43
C THR A 149 0.85 -2.95 5.89
N SER A 150 0.21 -2.15 6.76
CA SER A 150 -0.06 -2.43 8.20
C SER A 150 1.10 -3.01 9.01
N TRP A 151 1.60 -2.31 10.04
CA TRP A 151 2.78 -2.78 10.81
C TRP A 151 2.51 -3.10 12.29
N LYS A 152 1.37 -2.69 12.86
CA LYS A 152 1.09 -2.84 14.29
C LYS A 152 0.75 -4.28 14.65
N LYS A 153 1.45 -4.88 15.63
CA LYS A 153 1.17 -6.24 16.12
C LYS A 153 -0.28 -6.43 16.55
N ALA A 154 -0.87 -5.45 17.21
CA ALA A 154 -2.27 -5.47 17.61
C ALA A 154 -3.24 -5.65 16.42
N ALA A 155 -2.93 -5.07 15.26
CA ALA A 155 -3.74 -5.21 14.05
C ALA A 155 -3.71 -6.63 13.50
N PHE A 156 -2.51 -7.25 13.44
CA PHE A 156 -2.36 -8.66 13.04
C PHE A 156 -3.13 -9.59 13.97
N LYS A 157 -3.01 -9.39 15.29
CA LYS A 157 -3.78 -10.18 16.27
C LYS A 157 -5.28 -10.01 16.10
N ALA A 158 -5.76 -8.79 15.87
CA ALA A 158 -7.19 -8.51 15.71
C ALA A 158 -7.82 -9.24 14.52
N ILE A 159 -7.05 -9.53 13.48
CA ILE A 159 -7.51 -10.29 12.30
C ILE A 159 -7.17 -11.78 12.34
N GLY A 160 -6.57 -12.27 13.43
CA GLY A 160 -6.23 -13.69 13.63
C GLY A 160 -4.86 -14.12 13.08
N LEU A 161 -3.91 -13.20 12.88
CA LEU A 161 -2.53 -13.51 12.55
C LEU A 161 -1.62 -13.33 13.77
N ASP A 162 -0.89 -14.39 14.16
CA ASP A 162 -0.08 -14.40 15.37
C ASP A 162 1.17 -13.49 15.29
N SER A 163 1.76 -13.40 14.11
CA SER A 163 2.98 -12.63 13.86
C SER A 163 2.82 -11.70 12.65
N PRO A 164 3.36 -10.47 12.71
CA PRO A 164 3.46 -9.61 11.54
C PRO A 164 4.24 -10.30 10.42
N ILE A 165 3.81 -10.08 9.18
CA ILE A 165 4.59 -10.44 8.00
C ILE A 165 5.84 -9.54 7.97
N GLU A 166 6.99 -10.10 7.59
CA GLU A 166 8.26 -9.38 7.50
C GLU A 166 8.17 -8.12 6.64
N HIS A 167 8.94 -7.09 6.99
CA HIS A 167 8.76 -5.74 6.44
C HIS A 167 8.79 -5.70 4.90
N ASP A 168 9.83 -6.27 4.29
CA ASP A 168 10.00 -6.24 2.83
C ASP A 168 9.02 -7.18 2.13
N GLU A 169 8.75 -8.34 2.72
CA GLU A 169 7.79 -9.33 2.22
C GLU A 169 6.38 -8.73 2.08
N ARG A 170 5.98 -7.83 3.01
CA ARG A 170 4.70 -7.11 2.89
C ARG A 170 4.61 -6.22 1.65
N TYR A 171 5.72 -5.64 1.21
CA TYR A 171 5.73 -4.83 -0.02
C TYR A 171 5.70 -5.71 -1.27
N ILE A 172 6.31 -6.90 -1.24
CA ILE A 172 6.21 -7.89 -2.32
C ILE A 172 4.77 -8.40 -2.42
N GLN A 173 4.12 -8.69 -1.29
CA GLN A 173 2.71 -9.03 -1.25
C GLN A 173 1.82 -7.89 -1.74
N ALA A 174 2.11 -6.64 -1.35
CA ALA A 174 1.37 -5.47 -1.80
C ALA A 174 1.49 -5.23 -3.32
N ASP A 175 2.66 -5.48 -3.91
CA ASP A 175 2.84 -5.42 -5.37
C ASP A 175 1.89 -6.40 -6.08
N GLU A 176 1.88 -7.67 -5.65
CA GLU A 176 0.95 -8.66 -6.21
C GLU A 176 -0.52 -8.27 -5.98
N TYR A 177 -0.85 -7.70 -4.82
CA TYR A 177 -2.17 -7.17 -4.52
C TYR A 177 -2.61 -6.11 -5.56
N LEU A 178 -1.75 -5.13 -5.84
CA LEU A 178 -2.02 -4.09 -6.82
C LEU A 178 -2.14 -4.67 -8.23
N ARG A 179 -1.31 -5.64 -8.60
CA ARG A 179 -1.45 -6.34 -9.89
C ARG A 179 -2.78 -7.09 -10.01
N VAL A 180 -3.30 -7.72 -8.95
CA VAL A 180 -4.66 -8.30 -8.95
C VAL A 180 -5.69 -7.20 -9.21
N LEU A 181 -5.59 -6.07 -8.53
CA LEU A 181 -6.53 -4.97 -8.67
C LEU A 181 -6.50 -4.33 -10.06
N TYR A 182 -5.31 -4.10 -10.64
CA TYR A 182 -5.19 -3.56 -12.00
C TYR A 182 -5.82 -4.51 -13.02
N LYS A 183 -5.61 -5.83 -12.88
CA LYS A 183 -6.29 -6.83 -13.73
C LYS A 183 -7.81 -6.69 -13.65
N LEU A 184 -8.37 -6.49 -12.45
CA LEU A 184 -9.81 -6.31 -12.25
C LEU A 184 -10.33 -4.97 -12.80
N TRP A 185 -9.73 -3.85 -12.41
CA TRP A 185 -10.21 -2.50 -12.74
C TRP A 185 -9.94 -2.08 -14.19
N GLU A 186 -8.78 -2.45 -14.73
CA GLU A 186 -8.32 -2.02 -16.06
C GLU A 186 -8.52 -3.11 -17.12
N GLY A 187 -8.40 -4.38 -16.73
CA GLY A 187 -8.26 -5.50 -17.67
C GLY A 187 -9.47 -6.40 -17.84
N SER A 188 -10.44 -6.35 -16.91
CA SER A 188 -11.59 -7.25 -16.95
C SER A 188 -12.71 -6.75 -17.86
N TRP A 189 -12.88 -5.44 -18.04
CA TRP A 189 -13.91 -4.84 -18.89
C TRP A 189 -13.29 -3.91 -19.93
N SER A 190 -13.68 -4.03 -21.20
CA SER A 190 -13.37 -2.99 -22.21
C SER A 190 -14.14 -1.70 -21.94
N ASP A 191 -13.73 -0.60 -22.55
CA ASP A 191 -14.45 0.68 -22.44
C ASP A 191 -15.82 0.65 -23.14
N ASP A 192 -16.02 -0.23 -24.13
CA ASP A 192 -17.24 -0.38 -24.93
C ASP A 192 -18.13 -1.57 -24.51
N ALA A 193 -17.92 -2.11 -23.32
CA ALA A 193 -18.63 -3.30 -22.84
C ALA A 193 -20.10 -3.05 -22.47
N ILE A 194 -20.47 -1.84 -22.05
CA ILE A 194 -21.86 -1.44 -21.74
C ILE A 194 -22.48 -0.78 -22.98
N VAL A 195 -23.61 -1.28 -23.46
CA VAL A 195 -24.27 -0.81 -24.69
C VAL A 195 -25.72 -0.36 -24.50
N GLU A 196 -26.39 -0.81 -23.44
CA GLU A 196 -27.81 -0.48 -23.13
C GLU A 196 -28.78 -0.65 -24.32
N ASP A 197 -28.61 -1.72 -25.10
CA ASP A 197 -29.43 -2.04 -26.27
C ASP A 197 -30.75 -2.69 -25.85
N LYS A 198 -31.79 -1.85 -25.78
CA LYS A 198 -33.16 -2.27 -25.43
C LYS A 198 -33.84 -3.10 -26.52
N GLU A 199 -33.47 -2.91 -27.79
CA GLU A 199 -34.09 -3.63 -28.91
C GLU A 199 -33.67 -5.09 -28.93
N ASN A 200 -32.42 -5.37 -28.54
CA ASN A 200 -31.84 -6.71 -28.50
C ASN A 200 -31.71 -7.30 -27.08
N ASP A 201 -32.40 -6.74 -26.07
CA ASP A 201 -32.36 -7.17 -24.65
C ASP A 201 -30.92 -7.34 -24.10
N THR A 202 -30.03 -6.41 -24.46
CA THR A 202 -28.59 -6.50 -24.17
C THR A 202 -28.10 -5.26 -23.44
N TYR A 203 -27.79 -5.40 -22.15
CA TYR A 203 -27.19 -4.31 -21.37
C TYR A 203 -25.66 -4.22 -21.56
N ALA A 204 -24.99 -5.37 -21.59
CA ALA A 204 -23.54 -5.47 -21.70
C ALA A 204 -23.12 -6.66 -22.58
N LEU A 205 -21.97 -6.56 -23.24
CA LEU A 205 -21.41 -7.56 -24.16
C LEU A 205 -20.49 -8.54 -23.42
N PRO A 206 -20.86 -9.81 -23.18
CA PRO A 206 -20.06 -10.75 -22.40
C PRO A 206 -18.67 -11.04 -22.99
N GLU A 207 -18.53 -10.97 -24.32
CA GLU A 207 -17.26 -11.12 -25.05
C GLU A 207 -16.30 -9.93 -24.86
N ARG A 208 -16.81 -8.82 -24.31
CA ARG A 208 -16.04 -7.64 -23.91
C ARG A 208 -15.71 -7.61 -22.41
N ILE A 209 -16.04 -8.70 -21.70
CA ILE A 209 -15.79 -8.88 -20.27
C ILE A 209 -14.93 -10.13 -20.06
N ARG A 210 -13.64 -9.90 -19.87
CA ARG A 210 -12.60 -10.91 -19.65
C ARG A 210 -12.63 -11.43 -18.22
N GLU A 211 -12.62 -12.75 -18.07
CA GLU A 211 -12.34 -13.40 -16.80
C GLU A 211 -10.86 -13.25 -16.46
N ILE A 212 -10.56 -12.80 -15.25
CA ILE A 212 -9.19 -12.65 -14.74
C ILE A 212 -8.79 -13.95 -14.07
N HIS A 213 -7.75 -14.58 -14.61
CA HIS A 213 -7.04 -15.69 -13.99
C HIS A 213 -5.74 -15.16 -13.36
N HIS A 214 -5.75 -15.00 -12.04
CA HIS A 214 -4.56 -14.62 -11.28
C HIS A 214 -4.21 -15.73 -10.30
N HIS A 215 -3.16 -16.49 -10.59
CA HIS A 215 -2.62 -17.52 -9.69
C HIS A 215 -1.19 -17.13 -9.28
N GLY A 216 -1.08 -16.21 -8.32
CA GLY A 216 0.18 -15.66 -7.83
C GLY A 216 0.75 -16.39 -6.61
N LYS A 217 1.76 -15.80 -5.97
CA LYS A 217 2.38 -16.35 -4.75
C LYS A 217 1.47 -16.18 -3.54
N TYR A 218 0.73 -15.08 -3.47
CA TYR A 218 -0.08 -14.70 -2.32
C TYR A 218 -1.58 -14.78 -2.60
N PHE A 219 -2.00 -14.53 -3.84
CA PHE A 219 -3.41 -14.46 -4.20
C PHE A 219 -3.74 -15.43 -5.32
N LYS A 220 -4.93 -16.02 -5.20
CA LYS A 220 -5.54 -16.83 -6.25
C LYS A 220 -6.96 -16.34 -6.51
N LEU A 221 -7.24 -15.99 -7.76
CA LEU A 221 -8.52 -15.43 -8.18
C LEU A 221 -8.84 -15.87 -9.61
N ASP A 222 -10.04 -16.39 -9.81
CA ASP A 222 -10.66 -16.66 -11.10
C ASP A 222 -12.00 -15.94 -11.11
N SER A 223 -12.08 -14.78 -11.77
CA SER A 223 -13.30 -13.98 -11.76
C SER A 223 -13.31 -12.88 -12.82
N ARG A 224 -14.50 -12.55 -13.34
CA ARG A 224 -14.75 -11.25 -13.96
C ARG A 224 -14.94 -10.21 -12.85
N HIS A 225 -14.42 -9.00 -13.02
CA HIS A 225 -14.77 -7.92 -12.10
C HIS A 225 -16.29 -7.69 -12.17
N ILE A 226 -16.93 -7.54 -11.02
CA ILE A 226 -18.40 -7.51 -10.94
C ILE A 226 -18.97 -6.09 -10.97
N VAL A 227 -18.11 -5.09 -11.11
CA VAL A 227 -18.49 -3.69 -11.26
C VAL A 227 -17.95 -3.21 -12.60
N ASP A 228 -18.78 -2.57 -13.39
CA ASP A 228 -18.44 -1.99 -14.69
C ASP A 228 -17.44 -0.83 -14.54
N PRO A 229 -16.77 -0.41 -15.65
CA PRO A 229 -15.76 0.64 -15.62
C PRO A 229 -16.23 1.95 -14.97
N SER A 230 -15.64 2.30 -13.83
CA SER A 230 -15.92 3.55 -13.12
C SER A 230 -15.16 4.76 -13.73
N PRO A 231 -15.52 6.02 -13.39
CA PRO A 231 -14.94 7.21 -14.01
C PRO A 231 -13.41 7.26 -14.02
N GLN A 232 -12.74 6.78 -12.98
CA GLN A 232 -11.27 6.67 -12.91
C GLN A 232 -10.74 5.27 -13.26
N ARG A 233 -11.59 4.24 -13.28
CA ARG A 233 -11.23 2.81 -13.18
C ARG A 233 -10.43 2.55 -11.91
N THR A 234 -9.10 2.70 -11.96
CA THR A 234 -8.26 2.70 -10.77
C THR A 234 -8.40 4.02 -9.99
N PRO A 235 -8.69 3.98 -8.67
CA PRO A 235 -8.77 5.16 -7.80
C PRO A 235 -7.44 5.93 -7.79
N PHE A 236 -7.44 7.21 -7.41
CA PHE A 236 -6.18 7.96 -7.32
C PHE A 236 -5.25 7.40 -6.24
N LEU A 237 -4.04 7.00 -6.60
CA LEU A 237 -3.17 6.20 -5.72
C LEU A 237 -2.23 7.06 -4.86
N PHE A 238 -2.55 7.14 -3.57
CA PHE A 238 -1.66 7.63 -2.52
C PHE A 238 -0.82 6.48 -1.92
N GLN A 239 0.35 6.80 -1.39
CA GLN A 239 1.19 5.89 -0.62
C GLN A 239 1.97 6.69 0.44
N ALA A 240 2.43 6.06 1.54
CA ALA A 240 3.14 6.78 2.61
C ALA A 240 4.48 6.16 3.09
N GLY A 241 4.92 5.06 2.49
CA GLY A 241 6.12 4.33 2.89
C GLY A 241 7.39 4.88 2.25
N THR A 242 8.30 5.43 3.07
CA THR A 242 9.58 6.01 2.61
C THR A 242 10.81 5.15 2.93
N SER A 243 10.64 3.88 3.32
CA SER A 243 11.75 2.91 3.43
C SER A 243 12.31 2.58 2.04
N PRO A 244 13.45 1.87 1.88
CA PRO A 244 13.92 1.46 0.56
C PRO A 244 12.88 0.66 -0.24
N ALA A 245 12.27 -0.35 0.38
CA ALA A 245 11.18 -1.12 -0.22
C ALA A 245 9.94 -0.25 -0.50
N GLY A 246 9.55 0.60 0.46
CA GLY A 246 8.42 1.52 0.30
C GLY A 246 8.62 2.55 -0.81
N SER A 247 9.84 3.09 -0.95
CA SER A 247 10.18 4.06 -1.99
C SER A 247 10.18 3.40 -3.37
N LYS A 248 10.67 2.15 -3.49
CA LYS A 248 10.59 1.40 -4.74
C LYS A 248 9.13 1.13 -5.11
N PHE A 249 8.34 0.63 -4.17
CA PHE A 249 6.90 0.38 -4.36
C PHE A 249 6.14 1.66 -4.76
N GLY A 250 6.34 2.76 -4.02
CA GLY A 250 5.72 4.05 -4.30
C GLY A 250 6.14 4.61 -5.66
N SER A 251 7.41 4.45 -6.04
CA SER A 251 7.88 4.89 -7.35
C SER A 251 7.26 4.09 -8.50
N THR A 252 6.88 2.83 -8.27
CA THR A 252 6.17 2.00 -9.25
C THR A 252 4.68 2.35 -9.36
N HIS A 253 3.97 2.50 -8.23
CA HIS A 253 2.49 2.55 -8.21
C HIS A 253 1.87 3.86 -7.74
N ALA A 254 2.58 4.73 -7.03
CA ALA A 254 1.94 5.91 -6.46
C ALA A 254 1.78 7.01 -7.51
N GLU A 255 0.67 7.71 -7.43
CA GLU A 255 0.41 9.00 -8.08
C GLU A 255 0.71 10.15 -7.12
N ALA A 256 0.57 9.89 -5.83
CA ALA A 256 0.97 10.78 -4.76
C ALA A 256 1.66 10.03 -3.61
N ILE A 257 2.72 10.62 -3.06
CA ILE A 257 3.42 10.08 -1.88
C ILE A 257 3.31 11.07 -0.72
N PHE A 258 2.73 10.59 0.37
CA PHE A 258 2.70 11.28 1.64
C PHE A 258 4.01 11.05 2.39
N VAL A 259 4.69 12.14 2.74
CA VAL A 259 5.97 12.12 3.46
C VAL A 259 5.89 12.90 4.76
N SER A 260 6.55 12.39 5.80
CA SER A 260 6.70 13.09 7.07
C SER A 260 8.16 13.44 7.30
N SER A 261 8.40 14.71 7.64
CA SER A 261 9.70 15.26 8.05
C SER A 261 9.45 16.47 8.93
N HIS A 262 10.42 16.84 9.77
CA HIS A 262 10.32 18.02 10.63
C HIS A 262 10.86 19.29 9.97
N SER A 263 11.67 19.16 8.90
CA SER A 263 12.20 20.28 8.12
C SER A 263 12.42 19.87 6.66
N PRO A 264 12.53 20.84 5.72
CA PRO A 264 12.64 20.52 4.30
C PRO A 264 14.02 19.94 3.91
N ILE A 265 15.08 20.31 4.61
CA ILE A 265 16.47 19.90 4.31
C ILE A 265 16.65 18.37 4.31
N PRO A 266 16.31 17.61 5.38
CA PRO A 266 16.41 16.16 5.38
C PRO A 266 15.34 15.46 4.54
N LEU A 267 14.31 16.21 4.09
CA LEU A 267 13.28 15.66 3.21
C LEU A 267 13.74 15.64 1.75
N ARG A 268 14.49 16.67 1.31
CA ARG A 268 14.92 16.84 -0.09
C ARG A 268 15.57 15.58 -0.69
N PRO A 269 16.57 14.92 -0.05
CA PRO A 269 17.17 13.71 -0.60
C PRO A 269 16.18 12.55 -0.78
N LYS A 270 15.15 12.45 0.09
CA LYS A 270 14.13 11.41 -0.03
C LYS A 270 13.23 11.66 -1.25
N VAL A 271 12.85 12.92 -1.49
CA VAL A 271 12.05 13.33 -2.66
C VAL A 271 12.84 13.11 -3.95
N ASP A 272 14.11 13.51 -3.98
CA ASP A 272 14.99 13.29 -5.13
C ASP A 272 15.15 11.78 -5.42
N ASN A 273 15.28 10.95 -4.37
CA ASN A 273 15.40 9.50 -4.52
C ASN A 273 14.13 8.86 -5.11
N ILE A 274 12.93 9.24 -4.64
CA ILE A 274 11.65 8.79 -5.20
C ILE A 274 11.57 9.12 -6.68
N ARG A 275 11.90 10.37 -7.03
CA ARG A 275 11.85 10.84 -8.43
C ARG A 275 12.85 10.14 -9.33
N ARG A 276 14.07 9.88 -8.82
CA ARG A 276 15.08 9.07 -9.51
C ARG A 276 14.56 7.65 -9.76
N LEU A 277 14.01 7.00 -8.76
CA LEU A 277 13.44 5.64 -8.88
C LEU A 277 12.26 5.58 -9.87
N ALA A 278 11.45 6.63 -9.93
CA ALA A 278 10.37 6.75 -10.92
C ALA A 278 10.92 6.86 -12.35
N ALA A 279 11.94 7.71 -12.57
CA ALA A 279 12.61 7.81 -13.86
C ALA A 279 13.24 6.48 -14.30
N GLU A 280 13.90 5.77 -13.39
CA GLU A 280 14.50 4.45 -13.64
C GLU A 280 13.46 3.38 -13.97
N ALA A 281 12.23 3.55 -13.51
CA ALA A 281 11.09 2.71 -13.84
C ALA A 281 10.36 3.15 -15.13
N GLY A 282 10.85 4.17 -15.84
CA GLY A 282 10.25 4.68 -17.08
C GLY A 282 9.06 5.62 -16.88
N ARG A 283 8.81 6.08 -15.65
CA ARG A 283 7.74 7.04 -15.32
C ARG A 283 8.26 8.47 -15.37
N ASP A 284 7.39 9.42 -15.72
CA ASP A 284 7.67 10.83 -15.50
C ASP A 284 7.83 11.10 -13.98
N PRO A 285 9.00 11.57 -13.49
CA PRO A 285 9.17 11.86 -12.07
C PRO A 285 8.20 12.91 -11.51
N ARG A 286 7.64 13.77 -12.37
CA ARG A 286 6.63 14.78 -12.00
C ARG A 286 5.20 14.23 -12.02
N SER A 287 4.99 13.00 -12.50
CA SER A 287 3.72 12.30 -12.32
C SER A 287 3.50 11.94 -10.86
N ILE A 288 4.54 11.82 -10.03
CA ILE A 288 4.39 11.54 -8.59
C ILE A 288 4.35 12.86 -7.80
N LYS A 289 3.20 13.20 -7.22
CA LYS A 289 3.07 14.36 -6.35
C LYS A 289 3.52 14.04 -4.93
N VAL A 290 4.30 14.91 -4.31
CA VAL A 290 4.77 14.72 -2.93
C VAL A 290 4.03 15.65 -1.98
N PHE A 291 3.38 15.08 -0.97
CA PHE A 291 2.67 15.82 0.07
C PHE A 291 3.40 15.71 1.40
N ALA A 292 3.84 16.82 1.98
CA ALA A 292 4.45 16.81 3.33
C ALA A 292 3.39 16.96 4.42
N THR A 293 3.59 16.31 5.58
CA THR A 293 2.82 16.67 6.79
C THR A 293 3.07 18.13 7.12
N PHE A 294 2.02 18.88 7.45
CA PHE A 294 2.15 20.28 7.89
C PHE A 294 1.03 20.64 8.87
N CYS A 295 1.36 21.19 10.04
CA CYS A 295 0.35 21.60 11.02
C CYS A 295 0.33 23.15 11.12
N PRO A 296 -0.63 23.82 10.46
CA PRO A 296 -0.76 25.26 10.56
C PRO A 296 -1.55 25.65 11.82
N ILE A 297 -1.08 26.69 12.51
CA ILE A 297 -1.84 27.43 13.52
C ILE A 297 -1.89 28.88 13.03
N VAL A 298 -3.02 29.24 12.42
CA VAL A 298 -3.19 30.54 11.73
C VAL A 298 -3.99 31.49 12.61
N GLY A 299 -3.46 32.69 12.86
CA GLY A 299 -4.19 33.83 13.43
C GLY A 299 -4.29 34.95 12.39
N ARG A 300 -5.08 36.01 12.63
CA ARG A 300 -5.04 37.18 11.72
C ARG A 300 -3.69 37.89 11.80
N THR A 301 -3.07 37.86 12.98
CA THR A 301 -1.71 38.30 13.23
C THR A 301 -0.87 37.18 13.83
N ASP A 302 0.45 37.36 13.85
CA ASP A 302 1.35 36.41 14.52
C ASP A 302 1.05 36.29 16.01
N GLU A 303 0.68 37.39 16.68
CA GLU A 303 0.33 37.42 18.10
C GLU A 303 -0.94 36.60 18.40
N GLU A 304 -1.95 36.70 17.55
CA GLU A 304 -3.17 35.87 17.65
C GLU A 304 -2.84 34.39 17.47
N ALA A 305 -1.99 34.04 16.49
CA ALA A 305 -1.57 32.66 16.26
C ALA A 305 -0.78 32.09 17.46
N GLN A 306 0.11 32.90 18.04
CA GLN A 306 0.85 32.54 19.26
C GLN A 306 -0.09 32.41 20.47
N ALA A 307 -1.15 33.23 20.55
CA ALA A 307 -2.18 33.08 21.58
C ALA A 307 -2.94 31.75 21.43
N LYS A 308 -3.31 31.36 20.20
CA LYS A 308 -3.90 30.05 19.92
C LYS A 308 -2.97 28.91 20.33
N LEU A 309 -1.68 28.98 20.00
CA LEU A 309 -0.69 27.97 20.43
C LEU A 309 -0.63 27.85 21.97
N ARG A 310 -0.58 28.99 22.69
CA ARG A 310 -0.61 28.99 24.16
C ARG A 310 -1.86 28.34 24.71
N GLU A 311 -3.02 28.57 24.08
CA GLU A 311 -4.28 27.93 24.46
C GLU A 311 -4.24 26.42 24.24
N TYR A 312 -3.81 25.97 23.05
CA TYR A 312 -3.71 24.55 22.72
C TYR A 312 -2.79 23.79 23.67
N ARG A 313 -1.68 24.40 24.11
CA ARG A 313 -0.76 23.79 25.09
C ARG A 313 -1.43 23.48 26.43
N LYS A 314 -2.45 24.22 26.85
CA LYS A 314 -3.21 23.93 28.08
C LYS A 314 -3.94 22.58 28.01
N TYR A 315 -4.32 22.16 26.80
CA TYR A 315 -5.07 20.93 26.57
C TYR A 315 -4.20 19.76 26.09
N ALA A 316 -3.00 20.03 25.59
CA ALA A 316 -2.04 19.01 25.15
C ALA A 316 -1.86 17.90 26.20
N SER A 317 -1.83 16.65 25.77
CA SER A 317 -1.61 15.50 26.64
C SER A 317 -0.18 14.99 26.52
N THR A 318 0.63 15.18 27.57
CA THR A 318 1.99 14.62 27.63
C THR A 318 1.97 13.10 27.47
N ILE A 319 1.15 12.38 28.24
CA ILE A 319 1.06 10.91 28.12
C ILE A 319 0.54 10.49 26.73
N GLY A 320 -0.45 11.19 26.19
CA GLY A 320 -0.90 10.92 24.82
C GLY A 320 0.21 11.13 23.78
N GLY A 321 1.03 12.17 23.95
CA GLY A 321 2.23 12.42 23.13
C GLY A 321 3.26 11.30 23.25
N LEU A 322 3.54 10.80 24.46
CA LEU A 322 4.42 9.65 24.69
C LEU A 322 3.88 8.37 24.02
N VAL A 323 2.58 8.09 24.15
CA VAL A 323 1.94 6.93 23.50
C VAL A 323 2.15 6.97 21.98
N LEU A 324 1.87 8.10 21.35
CA LEU A 324 2.04 8.25 19.91
C LEU A 324 3.51 8.18 19.50
N PHE A 325 4.40 8.85 20.24
CA PHE A 325 5.84 8.78 20.01
C PHE A 325 6.36 7.34 20.09
N SER A 326 6.06 6.62 21.18
CA SER A 326 6.47 5.22 21.34
C SER A 326 5.94 4.37 20.20
N GLY A 327 4.67 4.57 19.84
CA GLY A 327 4.03 3.88 18.73
C GLY A 327 4.77 4.10 17.42
N TRP A 328 4.97 5.34 16.99
CA TRP A 328 5.59 5.66 15.70
C TRP A 328 7.05 5.25 15.59
N THR A 329 7.74 5.15 16.72
CA THR A 329 9.19 4.90 16.76
C THR A 329 9.55 3.47 17.14
N GLY A 330 8.63 2.72 17.75
CA GLY A 330 8.87 1.41 18.35
C GLY A 330 9.65 1.47 19.67
N ILE A 331 9.96 2.67 20.19
CA ILE A 331 10.73 2.85 21.42
C ILE A 331 9.76 3.00 22.58
N ASP A 332 9.81 2.10 23.57
CA ASP A 332 9.04 2.30 24.79
C ASP A 332 9.73 3.34 25.70
N VAL A 333 9.30 4.60 25.61
CA VAL A 333 9.89 5.67 26.43
C VAL A 333 9.41 5.70 27.87
N SER A 334 8.48 4.83 28.29
CA SER A 334 8.02 4.79 29.69
C SER A 334 9.08 4.24 30.65
N VAL A 335 10.09 3.54 30.13
CA VAL A 335 11.19 2.99 30.92
C VAL A 335 12.24 4.05 31.29
N LEU A 336 12.10 5.26 30.77
CA LEU A 336 13.01 6.38 30.99
C LEU A 336 12.35 7.46 31.86
N PRO A 337 13.09 8.06 32.81
CA PRO A 337 12.68 9.30 33.46
C PRO A 337 12.40 10.40 32.43
N LEU A 338 11.39 11.24 32.69
CA LEU A 338 10.91 12.24 31.73
C LEU A 338 11.96 13.26 31.27
N ASP A 339 12.95 13.51 32.11
CA ASP A 339 14.00 14.51 31.91
C ASP A 339 15.39 13.88 31.65
N GLU A 340 15.43 12.56 31.42
CA GLU A 340 16.62 11.85 30.99
C GLU A 340 16.79 11.93 29.46
N ASP A 341 18.04 11.98 29.00
CA ASP A 341 18.36 12.10 27.58
C ASP A 341 18.04 10.79 26.83
N LEU A 342 17.30 10.89 25.72
CA LEU A 342 17.09 9.80 24.78
C LEU A 342 18.38 9.58 23.98
N THR A 343 19.00 8.41 24.16
CA THR A 343 20.23 8.02 23.44
C THR A 343 19.98 6.82 22.52
N PRO A 344 20.82 6.58 21.49
CA PRO A 344 20.72 5.39 20.64
C PRO A 344 20.72 4.05 21.38
N ALA A 345 21.27 4.01 22.61
CA ALA A 345 21.27 2.80 23.44
C ALA A 345 19.85 2.40 23.92
N HIS A 346 18.88 3.31 23.88
CA HIS A 346 17.51 3.07 24.34
C HIS A 346 16.61 2.42 23.29
N SER A 347 17.12 2.14 22.07
CA SER A 347 16.40 1.39 21.05
C SER A 347 17.05 0.07 20.73
N LYS A 348 16.20 -0.94 20.52
CA LYS A 348 16.61 -2.24 19.98
C LYS A 348 17.09 -2.13 18.52
N GLU A 349 16.78 -1.03 17.85
CA GLU A 349 17.28 -0.67 16.53
C GLU A 349 18.05 0.65 16.61
N ALA A 350 19.39 0.59 16.73
CA ALA A 350 20.23 1.79 16.87
C ALA A 350 20.04 2.82 15.73
N ASN A 351 19.58 2.39 14.55
CA ASN A 351 19.31 3.25 13.41
C ASN A 351 17.99 4.02 13.53
N SER A 352 16.97 3.49 14.22
CA SER A 352 15.68 4.17 14.40
C SER A 352 15.85 5.40 15.29
N VAL A 353 16.58 5.28 16.41
CA VAL A 353 16.89 6.41 17.29
C VAL A 353 17.82 7.42 16.63
N LYS A 354 18.81 7.00 15.83
CA LYS A 354 19.64 7.96 15.08
C LYS A 354 18.79 8.78 14.09
N SER A 355 17.84 8.15 13.40
CA SER A 355 16.88 8.83 12.52
C SER A 355 16.01 9.81 13.32
N ILE A 356 15.49 9.40 14.48
CA ILE A 356 14.64 10.24 15.34
C ILE A 356 15.43 11.39 15.99
N LEU A 357 16.63 11.14 16.50
CA LEU A 357 17.49 12.16 17.11
C LEU A 357 17.98 13.16 16.07
N SER A 358 18.42 12.71 14.89
CA SER A 358 18.74 13.63 13.78
C SER A 358 17.51 14.44 13.35
N THR A 359 16.31 13.85 13.40
CA THR A 359 15.02 14.52 13.14
C THR A 359 14.62 15.53 14.24
N LEU A 360 14.95 15.28 15.50
CA LEU A 360 14.54 16.16 16.61
C LEU A 360 15.55 17.28 16.90
N THR A 361 16.84 17.06 16.61
CA THR A 361 17.94 17.99 16.93
C THR A 361 18.29 18.94 15.78
N ALA A 362 17.89 18.66 14.55
CA ALA A 362 18.30 19.45 13.38
C ALA A 362 17.66 20.86 13.27
N THR A 363 16.83 21.28 14.22
CA THR A 363 16.14 22.59 14.22
C THR A 363 16.73 23.64 15.17
N SER A 364 17.74 23.33 15.98
CA SER A 364 18.34 24.31 16.89
C SER A 364 19.87 24.32 16.79
N LYS A 365 20.42 25.55 16.78
CA LYS A 365 21.88 25.78 16.78
C LYS A 365 22.55 25.33 18.08
N ASP A 366 21.76 25.19 19.15
CA ASP A 366 22.11 24.53 20.40
C ASP A 366 21.39 23.17 20.42
N VAL A 367 22.12 22.05 20.54
CA VAL A 367 21.48 20.72 20.62
C VAL A 367 20.67 20.68 21.92
N PRO A 368 19.34 20.74 21.90
CA PRO A 368 18.55 20.65 23.12
C PRO A 368 18.65 19.20 23.56
N LYS A 369 18.68 18.99 24.88
CA LYS A 369 18.48 17.65 25.44
C LYS A 369 17.16 17.10 24.91
N VAL A 370 17.24 15.99 24.15
CA VAL A 370 16.04 15.30 23.68
C VAL A 370 15.59 14.37 24.80
N THR A 371 14.61 14.80 25.59
CA THR A 371 14.06 14.02 26.70
C THR A 371 12.66 13.50 26.37
N PRO A 372 12.13 12.47 27.05
CA PRO A 372 10.74 12.05 26.89
C PRO A 372 9.74 13.20 27.02
N ARG A 373 9.98 14.18 27.90
CA ARG A 373 9.14 15.39 28.02
C ARG A 373 9.10 16.20 26.72
N VAL A 374 10.26 16.49 26.14
CA VAL A 374 10.35 17.31 24.92
C VAL A 374 9.68 16.60 23.74
N VAL A 375 9.89 15.29 23.58
CA VAL A 375 9.25 14.54 22.48
C VAL A 375 7.75 14.40 22.68
N ALA A 376 7.29 14.27 23.92
CA ALA A 376 5.87 14.26 24.25
C ALA A 376 5.19 15.59 23.92
N GLU A 377 5.80 16.71 24.30
CA GLU A 377 5.28 18.04 24.02
C GLU A 377 5.21 18.31 22.51
N LYS A 378 6.22 17.88 21.76
CA LYS A 378 6.22 17.96 20.30
C LYS A 378 5.11 17.09 19.69
N ALA A 379 5.05 15.81 20.08
CA ALA A 379 4.04 14.88 19.59
C ALA A 379 2.61 15.25 19.99
N ALA A 380 2.42 16.07 21.02
CA ALA A 380 1.10 16.46 21.52
C ALA A 380 0.40 17.55 20.68
N ILE A 381 1.12 18.21 19.76
CA ILE A 381 0.56 19.21 18.84
C ILE A 381 1.17 18.98 17.45
N GLY A 382 0.38 18.49 16.50
CA GLY A 382 0.84 18.28 15.11
C GLY A 382 1.72 17.03 14.91
N GLY A 383 1.82 16.15 15.90
CA GLY A 383 2.60 14.92 15.84
C GLY A 383 4.10 15.15 15.72
N LEU A 384 4.78 14.40 14.84
CA LEU A 384 6.22 14.60 14.57
C LEU A 384 6.49 15.50 13.36
N GLY A 385 5.44 16.07 12.77
CA GLY A 385 5.53 16.99 11.63
C GLY A 385 5.94 18.41 12.05
N PRO A 386 6.11 19.31 11.07
CA PRO A 386 6.36 20.71 11.35
C PRO A 386 5.07 21.39 11.81
N VAL A 387 5.20 22.26 12.81
CA VAL A 387 4.13 23.15 13.28
C VAL A 387 4.51 24.58 12.89
N SER A 388 3.72 25.21 12.03
CA SER A 388 3.91 26.60 11.61
C SER A 388 2.87 27.49 12.28
N VAL A 389 3.32 28.52 12.98
CA VAL A 389 2.47 29.36 13.83
C VAL A 389 2.66 30.82 13.45
N GLY A 390 1.61 31.44 12.92
CA GLY A 390 1.68 32.84 12.52
C GLY A 390 0.43 33.35 11.81
N SER A 391 0.53 34.56 11.28
CA SER A 391 -0.40 35.16 10.33
C SER A 391 -0.47 34.33 9.04
N PRO A 392 -1.46 34.59 8.15
CA PRO A 392 -1.52 33.91 6.86
C PRO A 392 -0.25 34.08 6.05
N ALA A 393 0.36 35.27 6.10
CA ALA A 393 1.58 35.58 5.38
C ALA A 393 2.77 34.74 5.90
N THR A 394 2.94 34.67 7.22
CA THR A 394 3.99 33.88 7.88
C THR A 394 3.87 32.39 7.55
N VAL A 395 2.65 31.85 7.59
CA VAL A 395 2.42 30.44 7.28
C VAL A 395 2.62 30.16 5.79
N ALA A 396 2.18 31.05 4.90
CA ALA A 396 2.41 30.96 3.47
C ALA A 396 3.92 31.04 3.10
N ASP A 397 4.70 31.89 3.78
CA ASP A 397 6.16 31.97 3.60
C ASP A 397 6.83 30.63 3.92
N GLU A 398 6.40 29.98 5.01
CA GLU A 398 6.92 28.65 5.36
C GLU A 398 6.49 27.61 4.32
N MET A 399 5.25 27.62 3.82
CA MET A 399 4.84 26.71 2.75
C MET A 399 5.65 26.90 1.46
N GLU A 400 5.89 28.14 1.03
CA GLU A 400 6.77 28.44 -0.12
C GLU A 400 8.19 27.93 0.12
N ARG A 401 8.72 28.09 1.34
CA ARG A 401 10.02 27.55 1.73
C ARG A 401 10.06 26.03 1.59
N TRP A 402 9.04 25.31 2.04
CA TRP A 402 8.98 23.85 1.90
C TRP A 402 8.91 23.41 0.43
N VAL A 403 8.10 24.08 -0.39
CA VAL A 403 8.02 23.80 -1.83
C VAL A 403 9.37 24.00 -2.50
N ARG A 404 10.09 25.09 -2.19
CA ARG A 404 11.40 25.39 -2.77
C ARG A 404 12.49 24.43 -2.28
N ASP A 405 12.58 24.24 -0.97
CA ASP A 405 13.73 23.59 -0.35
C ASP A 405 13.61 22.06 -0.36
N ALA A 406 12.38 21.51 -0.27
CA ALA A 406 12.12 20.06 -0.30
C ALA A 406 11.55 19.54 -1.63
N ASP A 407 11.17 20.44 -2.56
CA ASP A 407 10.51 20.09 -3.83
C ASP A 407 9.20 19.30 -3.65
N VAL A 408 8.42 19.67 -2.64
CA VAL A 408 7.08 19.11 -2.42
C VAL A 408 6.05 19.75 -3.36
N ASP A 409 4.97 19.04 -3.65
CA ASP A 409 3.85 19.50 -4.49
C ASP A 409 2.68 20.03 -3.65
N GLY A 410 2.65 19.68 -2.37
CA GLY A 410 1.54 20.01 -1.51
C GLY A 410 1.74 19.58 -0.07
N PHE A 411 0.67 19.68 0.70
CA PHE A 411 0.67 19.40 2.12
C PHE A 411 -0.55 18.59 2.55
N ASN A 412 -0.31 17.60 3.42
CA ASN A 412 -1.33 16.96 4.24
C ASN A 412 -1.43 17.78 5.54
N LEU A 413 -2.49 18.59 5.64
CA LEU A 413 -2.70 19.54 6.73
C LEU A 413 -3.22 18.84 7.98
N ALA A 414 -2.36 18.67 8.98
CA ALA A 414 -2.72 18.17 10.30
C ALA A 414 -3.48 19.24 11.09
N HIS A 415 -4.47 18.83 11.88
CA HIS A 415 -5.25 19.72 12.72
C HIS A 415 -4.82 19.65 14.20
N VAL A 416 -4.95 20.77 14.90
CA VAL A 416 -4.86 20.81 16.38
C VAL A 416 -6.24 20.59 16.97
N THR A 417 -7.20 21.43 16.60
CA THR A 417 -8.63 21.22 16.85
C THR A 417 -9.36 21.03 15.53
N THR A 418 -10.48 20.31 15.55
CA THR A 418 -11.32 20.08 14.36
C THR A 418 -12.79 20.47 14.63
N PRO A 419 -13.46 21.18 13.69
CA PRO A 419 -12.97 21.66 12.40
C PRO A 419 -12.10 22.93 12.47
N GLY A 420 -11.89 23.53 13.64
CA GLY A 420 -11.29 24.87 13.79
C GLY A 420 -9.99 25.13 13.02
N THR A 421 -9.07 24.16 12.94
CA THR A 421 -7.85 24.33 12.13
C THR A 421 -8.17 24.48 10.64
N PHE A 422 -9.14 23.71 10.13
CA PHE A 422 -9.55 23.78 8.73
C PHE A 422 -10.34 25.06 8.45
N GLU A 423 -11.13 25.56 9.40
CA GLU A 423 -11.78 26.87 9.30
C GLU A 423 -10.75 27.99 9.13
N ASP A 424 -9.73 28.01 9.98
CA ASP A 424 -8.62 28.98 9.89
C ASP A 424 -7.88 28.89 8.55
N VAL A 425 -7.65 27.68 8.04
CA VAL A 425 -7.01 27.49 6.73
C VAL A 425 -7.87 28.04 5.59
N VAL A 426 -9.17 27.71 5.59
CA VAL A 426 -10.10 28.13 4.54
C VAL A 426 -10.33 29.64 4.56
N ASP A 427 -10.50 30.22 5.74
CA ASP A 427 -10.92 31.61 5.90
C ASP A 427 -9.74 32.59 5.93
N LEU A 428 -8.54 32.16 6.31
CA LEU A 428 -7.38 33.04 6.46
C LEU A 428 -6.22 32.68 5.52
N LEU A 429 -5.81 31.41 5.47
CA LEU A 429 -4.60 31.00 4.72
C LEU A 429 -4.84 30.93 3.21
N ILE A 430 -5.91 30.29 2.75
CA ILE A 430 -6.22 30.13 1.33
C ILE A 430 -6.33 31.48 0.59
N PRO A 431 -7.00 32.52 1.13
CA PRO A 431 -6.99 33.86 0.53
C PRO A 431 -5.59 34.43 0.31
N GLU A 432 -4.68 34.23 1.26
CA GLU A 432 -3.29 34.67 1.12
C GLU A 432 -2.52 33.87 0.05
N LEU A 433 -2.73 32.55 -0.02
CA LEU A 433 -2.12 31.71 -1.04
C LEU A 433 -2.60 32.09 -2.46
N ARG A 434 -3.89 32.40 -2.61
CA ARG A 434 -4.47 32.92 -3.86
C ARG A 434 -3.87 34.26 -4.25
N ARG A 435 -3.79 35.21 -3.30
CA ARG A 435 -3.14 36.52 -3.49
C ARG A 435 -1.69 36.41 -4.00
N ARG A 436 -0.98 35.33 -3.63
CA ARG A 436 0.40 35.04 -4.05
C ARG A 436 0.51 34.27 -5.37
N GLY A 437 -0.60 33.86 -5.97
CA GLY A 437 -0.63 33.00 -7.16
C GLY A 437 -0.14 31.57 -6.90
N LEU A 438 -0.28 31.08 -5.66
CA LEU A 438 0.14 29.73 -5.25
C LEU A 438 -1.03 28.75 -5.18
N TYR A 439 -2.25 29.22 -5.37
CA TYR A 439 -3.46 28.43 -5.19
C TYR A 439 -4.50 28.87 -6.22
N PRO A 440 -5.30 27.94 -6.79
CA PRO A 440 -6.24 28.29 -7.84
C PRO A 440 -7.36 29.22 -7.33
N GLU A 441 -7.66 30.23 -8.14
CA GLU A 441 -8.83 31.11 -7.95
C GLU A 441 -10.14 30.36 -8.21
N HIS A 442 -10.17 29.56 -9.27
CA HIS A 442 -11.33 28.77 -9.68
C HIS A 442 -10.92 27.33 -10.02
N ILE A 443 -11.79 26.38 -9.67
CA ILE A 443 -11.69 24.98 -10.08
C ILE A 443 -13.03 24.63 -10.72
N GLU A 444 -12.99 24.02 -11.89
CA GLU A 444 -14.19 23.55 -12.58
C GLU A 444 -14.89 22.46 -11.76
N ASP A 445 -16.22 22.46 -11.76
CA ASP A 445 -17.02 21.44 -11.09
C ASP A 445 -16.96 20.09 -11.81
N GLY A 446 -16.97 19.00 -11.04
CA GLY A 446 -17.11 17.64 -11.56
C GLY A 446 -15.80 17.01 -12.02
N LEU A 447 -14.64 17.56 -11.64
CA LEU A 447 -13.35 16.92 -11.91
C LEU A 447 -13.18 15.64 -11.08
N THR A 448 -12.63 14.61 -11.72
CA THR A 448 -12.14 13.43 -10.98
C THR A 448 -10.94 13.81 -10.10
N ALA A 449 -10.63 12.99 -9.09
CA ALA A 449 -9.49 13.19 -8.19
C ALA A 449 -8.18 13.30 -8.99
N ARG A 450 -8.03 12.48 -10.04
CA ARG A 450 -6.88 12.51 -10.93
C ARG A 450 -6.81 13.76 -11.81
N GLU A 451 -7.93 14.20 -12.39
CA GLU A 451 -7.98 15.44 -13.20
C GLU A 451 -7.71 16.69 -12.37
N LYS A 452 -8.09 16.70 -11.09
CA LYS A 452 -7.77 17.81 -10.18
C LYS A 452 -6.26 17.99 -9.98
N VAL A 453 -5.49 16.91 -10.14
CA VAL A 453 -4.03 16.89 -9.97
C VAL A 453 -3.27 17.09 -11.28
N TYR A 454 -3.73 16.47 -12.38
CA TYR A 454 -3.01 16.48 -13.66
C TYR A 454 -3.67 17.31 -14.77
N GLY A 455 -4.88 17.82 -14.53
CA GLY A 455 -5.68 18.56 -15.51
C GLY A 455 -6.81 17.74 -16.12
N LYS A 456 -7.83 18.44 -16.62
CA LYS A 456 -9.02 17.85 -17.28
C LYS A 456 -8.63 16.93 -18.45
N GLY A 457 -9.33 15.81 -18.57
CA GLY A 457 -9.05 14.75 -19.56
C GLY A 457 -8.06 13.70 -19.08
N GLN A 458 -7.43 13.88 -17.92
CA GLN A 458 -6.52 12.90 -17.30
C GLN A 458 -7.25 12.06 -16.23
N SER A 459 -8.43 11.53 -16.55
CA SER A 459 -9.25 10.80 -15.56
C SER A 459 -8.76 9.37 -15.29
N LYS A 460 -8.05 8.74 -16.23
CA LYS A 460 -7.52 7.37 -16.13
C LYS A 460 -6.02 7.37 -15.80
N LEU A 461 -5.48 6.20 -15.43
CA LEU A 461 -4.05 6.01 -15.28
C LEU A 461 -3.29 6.45 -16.54
N ARG A 462 -2.21 7.22 -16.31
CA ARG A 462 -1.28 7.62 -17.36
C ARG A 462 -0.63 6.41 -18.02
N ASP A 463 -0.24 6.56 -19.27
CA ASP A 463 0.34 5.45 -20.05
C ASP A 463 1.69 4.95 -19.49
N ASP A 464 2.43 5.82 -18.80
CA ASP A 464 3.68 5.48 -18.12
C ASP A 464 3.47 4.74 -16.78
N HIS A 465 2.25 4.65 -16.26
CA HIS A 465 1.95 3.99 -14.98
C HIS A 465 1.94 2.46 -15.10
N GLU A 466 2.45 1.70 -14.10
CA GLU A 466 2.49 0.22 -14.16
C GLU A 466 1.11 -0.41 -14.45
N GLY A 467 0.06 0.14 -13.84
CA GLY A 467 -1.32 -0.28 -14.08
C GLY A 467 -1.81 -0.16 -15.53
N SER A 468 -1.19 0.69 -16.37
CA SER A 468 -1.58 0.90 -17.78
C SER A 468 -1.36 -0.36 -18.63
N ARG A 469 -0.42 -1.23 -18.23
CA ARG A 469 -0.12 -2.52 -18.87
C ARG A 469 -1.24 -3.54 -18.71
N TYR A 470 -2.19 -3.26 -17.83
CA TYR A 470 -3.35 -4.11 -17.55
C TYR A 470 -4.62 -3.59 -18.22
N LYS A 471 -4.58 -2.50 -19.00
CA LYS A 471 -5.74 -2.04 -19.80
C LYS A 471 -6.21 -3.16 -20.72
N TYR A 472 -7.53 -3.30 -20.87
CA TYR A 472 -8.18 -4.40 -21.58
C TYR A 472 -7.52 -4.81 -22.91
N ASP A 473 -7.19 -3.83 -23.76
CA ASP A 473 -6.67 -4.05 -25.12
C ASP A 473 -5.22 -4.53 -25.17
N VAL A 474 -4.44 -4.26 -24.12
CA VAL A 474 -2.98 -4.57 -24.07
C VAL A 474 -2.63 -5.62 -23.03
N TYR A 475 -3.55 -5.94 -22.11
CA TYR A 475 -3.29 -6.89 -21.04
C TYR A 475 -3.02 -8.30 -21.58
N GLN A 476 -1.89 -8.86 -21.16
CA GLN A 476 -1.49 -10.24 -21.41
C GLN A 476 -1.55 -11.05 -20.12
N GLU A 477 -2.22 -12.19 -20.16
CA GLU A 477 -2.35 -13.06 -19.00
C GLU A 477 -0.99 -13.55 -18.51
N GLU A 478 -0.76 -13.45 -17.19
CA GLU A 478 0.50 -13.85 -16.58
C GLU A 478 0.46 -15.36 -16.29
N PRO A 479 1.57 -16.10 -16.50
CA PRO A 479 1.61 -17.51 -16.14
C PRO A 479 1.44 -17.71 -14.62
N PRO A 480 0.90 -18.86 -14.17
CA PRO A 480 0.81 -19.18 -12.74
C PRO A 480 2.18 -19.15 -12.05
N TYR A 481 2.19 -18.66 -10.81
CA TYR A 481 3.37 -18.68 -9.96
C TYR A 481 3.82 -20.12 -9.69
N VAL A 482 5.11 -20.38 -9.92
CA VAL A 482 5.76 -21.64 -9.57
C VAL A 482 6.72 -21.36 -8.41
N PRO A 483 6.52 -21.96 -7.23
CA PRO A 483 7.41 -21.73 -6.09
C PRO A 483 8.83 -22.17 -6.43
N PRO A 484 9.86 -21.43 -5.97
CA PRO A 484 11.24 -21.85 -6.14
C PRO A 484 11.49 -23.17 -5.40
N PRO A 485 12.47 -23.97 -5.83
CA PRO A 485 12.78 -25.23 -5.17
C PRO A 485 13.23 -24.99 -3.72
N THR A 486 12.61 -25.68 -2.76
CA THR A 486 12.92 -25.60 -1.33
C THR A 486 14.23 -26.35 -1.04
N ALA A 487 15.26 -25.67 -0.56
CA ALA A 487 16.48 -26.34 -0.12
C ALA A 487 16.28 -27.01 1.25
N LEU A 488 16.19 -28.34 1.29
CA LEU A 488 16.18 -29.11 2.53
C LEU A 488 17.61 -29.37 2.99
N LYS A 489 17.93 -29.08 4.25
CA LYS A 489 19.20 -29.49 4.88
C LYS A 489 18.94 -30.73 5.72
N ALA A 490 19.68 -31.81 5.49
CA ALA A 490 19.69 -32.96 6.39
C ALA A 490 21.11 -33.19 6.91
N GLU A 491 21.25 -33.44 8.21
CA GLU A 491 22.50 -33.84 8.83
C GLU A 491 22.61 -35.36 8.83
N GLN A 492 23.73 -35.87 8.31
CA GLN A 492 24.03 -37.29 8.34
C GLN A 492 25.50 -37.46 8.76
N ASN A 493 25.74 -38.20 9.85
CA ASN A 493 27.08 -38.49 10.38
C ASN A 493 27.98 -37.25 10.62
N GLY A 494 27.40 -36.13 11.05
CA GLY A 494 28.15 -34.89 11.31
C GLY A 494 28.45 -34.02 10.08
N GLU A 495 27.97 -34.40 8.90
CA GLU A 495 28.03 -33.57 7.68
C GLU A 495 26.62 -33.07 7.29
N THR A 496 26.50 -31.77 7.04
CA THR A 496 25.27 -31.16 6.50
C THR A 496 25.24 -31.34 4.99
N LYS A 497 24.28 -32.12 4.47
CA LYS A 497 24.01 -32.19 3.02
C LYS A 497 22.79 -31.34 2.66
N GLN A 498 22.93 -30.51 1.64
CA GLN A 498 21.84 -29.75 1.04
C GLN A 498 21.17 -30.57 -0.06
N PHE A 499 19.84 -30.67 0.02
CA PHE A 499 18.97 -31.27 -0.97
C PHE A 499 18.03 -30.19 -1.51
N VAL A 500 17.54 -30.39 -2.73
CA VAL A 500 16.55 -29.50 -3.35
C VAL A 500 15.25 -30.29 -3.48
N ALA A 501 14.22 -29.90 -2.72
CA ALA A 501 12.87 -30.45 -2.82
C ALA A 501 11.97 -29.45 -3.55
N TYR A 502 11.27 -29.90 -4.58
CA TYR A 502 10.24 -29.10 -5.22
C TYR A 502 8.93 -29.30 -4.46
N ASP A 503 8.33 -28.23 -3.92
CA ASP A 503 6.92 -28.29 -3.51
C ASP A 503 6.08 -28.39 -4.78
N LEU A 504 5.64 -29.60 -5.11
CA LEU A 504 4.74 -29.81 -6.23
C LEU A 504 3.33 -29.39 -5.82
N PRO A 505 2.62 -28.60 -6.66
CA PRO A 505 1.26 -28.20 -6.37
C PRO A 505 0.37 -29.43 -6.12
N GLN A 506 -0.58 -29.32 -5.19
CA GLN A 506 -1.56 -30.38 -4.95
C GLN A 506 -2.31 -30.68 -6.25
N TYR A 507 -1.94 -31.77 -6.93
CA TYR A 507 -2.62 -32.23 -8.12
C TYR A 507 -3.92 -32.92 -7.71
N THR A 508 -5.05 -32.25 -7.92
CA THR A 508 -6.37 -32.89 -7.86
C THR A 508 -6.73 -33.33 -9.28
N PRO A 509 -6.89 -34.64 -9.56
CA PRO A 509 -7.23 -35.09 -10.91
C PRO A 509 -8.63 -34.59 -11.30
N LYS A 510 -8.70 -33.59 -12.19
CA LYS A 510 -9.95 -33.23 -12.87
C LYS A 510 -10.05 -34.04 -14.16
N LYS A 511 -11.15 -34.80 -14.32
CA LYS A 511 -11.52 -35.40 -15.61
C LYS A 511 -11.65 -34.29 -16.66
N PRO A 512 -11.04 -34.40 -17.85
CA PRO A 512 -11.12 -33.34 -18.86
C PRO A 512 -12.50 -33.29 -19.51
N GLN A 513 -13.02 -32.08 -19.72
CA GLN A 513 -14.00 -31.80 -20.76
C GLN A 513 -13.23 -31.40 -22.04
N SER A 514 -13.32 -32.26 -23.06
CA SER A 514 -13.04 -32.06 -24.50
C SER A 514 -11.75 -31.34 -24.99
N THR A 515 -10.89 -32.14 -25.65
CA THR A 515 -10.20 -31.88 -26.95
C THR A 515 -9.33 -30.64 -27.21
N GLN A 516 -8.68 -30.03 -26.22
CA GLN A 516 -7.55 -29.11 -26.48
C GLN A 516 -6.31 -29.50 -25.68
N TYR A 517 -5.49 -30.40 -26.23
CA TYR A 517 -4.10 -30.59 -25.76
C TYR A 517 -3.18 -30.75 -26.98
N SER A 518 -2.26 -29.79 -27.15
CA SER A 518 -1.32 -29.71 -28.26
C SER A 518 -0.03 -30.51 -28.00
N VAL A 519 0.76 -30.73 -29.05
CA VAL A 519 2.13 -31.30 -29.02
C VAL A 519 3.01 -30.66 -27.94
N GLU A 520 2.76 -29.41 -27.61
CA GLU A 520 3.51 -28.62 -26.63
C GLU A 520 3.20 -28.99 -25.17
N TYR A 521 1.97 -29.41 -24.88
CA TYR A 521 1.59 -29.99 -23.60
C TYR A 521 2.34 -31.31 -23.35
N VAL A 522 2.41 -32.16 -24.38
CA VAL A 522 3.11 -33.46 -24.31
C VAL A 522 4.62 -33.26 -24.10
N LYS A 523 5.24 -32.27 -24.77
CA LYS A 523 6.65 -31.92 -24.56
C LYS A 523 6.93 -31.38 -23.15
N ARG A 524 6.03 -30.56 -22.58
CA ARG A 524 6.15 -30.10 -21.19
C ARG A 524 6.02 -31.25 -20.20
N ALA A 525 5.07 -32.15 -20.40
CA ALA A 525 4.90 -33.33 -19.56
C ALA A 525 6.14 -34.24 -19.57
N SER A 526 6.76 -34.45 -20.74
CA SER A 526 8.01 -35.22 -20.86
C SER A 526 9.18 -34.55 -20.14
N LYS A 527 9.30 -33.22 -20.23
CA LYS A 527 10.35 -32.48 -19.50
C LYS A 527 10.17 -32.54 -17.97
N THR A 528 8.93 -32.46 -17.51
CA THR A 528 8.59 -32.71 -16.10
C THR A 528 8.94 -34.14 -15.69
N ALA A 529 8.74 -35.11 -16.61
CA ALA A 529 9.07 -36.50 -16.40
C ALA A 529 10.56 -36.75 -16.17
N ASP A 530 11.41 -36.18 -17.03
CA ASP A 530 12.87 -36.31 -16.94
C ASP A 530 13.40 -35.64 -15.67
N THR A 531 12.82 -34.49 -15.30
CA THR A 531 13.17 -33.78 -14.07
C THR A 531 12.83 -34.61 -12.82
N LEU A 532 11.65 -35.25 -12.81
CA LEU A 532 11.23 -36.15 -11.73
C LEU A 532 12.09 -37.42 -11.67
N LEU A 533 12.46 -37.97 -12.83
CA LEU A 533 13.34 -39.14 -12.92
C LEU A 533 14.75 -38.84 -12.39
N GLN A 534 15.28 -37.67 -12.72
CA GLN A 534 16.59 -37.21 -12.23
C GLN A 534 16.58 -37.00 -10.72
N ALA A 535 15.48 -36.45 -10.17
CA ALA A 535 15.26 -36.33 -8.73
C ALA A 535 15.15 -37.69 -8.02
N LEU A 536 14.49 -38.67 -8.65
CA LEU A 536 14.39 -40.04 -8.13
C LEU A 536 15.74 -40.76 -8.12
N GLN A 537 16.53 -40.62 -9.18
CA GLN A 537 17.87 -41.21 -9.26
C GLN A 537 18.84 -40.63 -8.22
N THR A 538 18.68 -39.36 -7.86
CA THR A 538 19.44 -38.74 -6.75
C THR A 538 18.92 -39.16 -5.37
N SER A 539 17.67 -39.60 -5.26
CA SER A 539 17.04 -40.04 -3.99
C SER A 539 17.36 -41.49 -3.57
N ALA A 540 17.96 -42.30 -4.46
CA ALA A 540 18.25 -43.72 -4.21
C ALA A 540 19.35 -43.97 -3.15
N SER A 541 19.90 -42.92 -2.53
CA SER A 541 20.90 -42.98 -1.45
C SER A 541 20.38 -42.50 -0.08
N LEU A 542 19.07 -42.37 0.11
CA LEU A 542 18.46 -41.86 1.35
C LEU A 542 18.27 -42.94 2.44
N PRO A 543 18.41 -42.60 3.74
CA PRO A 543 18.09 -43.51 4.85
C PRO A 543 16.57 -43.76 5.01
N SER A 544 16.22 -44.89 5.64
CA SER A 544 14.85 -45.43 5.78
C SER A 544 13.79 -44.50 6.40
N VAL A 545 14.21 -43.44 7.07
CA VAL A 545 13.36 -42.47 7.78
C VAL A 545 12.59 -41.53 6.83
N LEU A 546 13.00 -41.39 5.57
CA LEU A 546 12.31 -40.57 4.54
C LEU A 546 11.26 -41.34 3.71
N SER A 547 10.93 -42.58 4.08
CA SER A 547 10.17 -43.52 3.24
C SER A 547 8.70 -43.14 2.97
N SER A 548 8.01 -42.42 3.86
CA SER A 548 6.58 -42.10 3.68
C SER A 548 6.35 -40.98 2.65
N GLN A 549 7.19 -39.95 2.65
CA GLN A 549 7.12 -38.86 1.67
C GLN A 549 7.59 -39.32 0.29
N VAL A 550 8.65 -40.13 0.21
CA VAL A 550 9.11 -40.74 -1.05
C VAL A 550 8.07 -41.69 -1.64
N LYS A 551 7.37 -42.47 -0.79
CA LYS A 551 6.28 -43.34 -1.25
C LYS A 551 5.09 -42.57 -1.79
N ASN A 552 4.65 -41.52 -1.08
CA ASN A 552 3.57 -40.64 -1.55
C ASN A 552 3.95 -39.93 -2.87
N PHE A 553 5.22 -39.52 -3.00
CA PHE A 553 5.77 -38.97 -4.24
C PHE A 553 5.73 -39.97 -5.41
N LEU A 554 6.14 -41.23 -5.18
CA LEU A 554 6.10 -42.28 -6.20
C LEU A 554 4.67 -42.61 -6.64
N ASP A 555 3.70 -42.59 -5.71
CA ASP A 555 2.28 -42.86 -6.01
C ASP A 555 1.63 -41.72 -6.82
N ILE A 556 1.96 -40.46 -6.51
CA ILE A 556 1.52 -39.29 -7.29
C ILE A 556 2.13 -39.32 -8.69
N ALA A 557 3.45 -39.54 -8.80
CA ALA A 557 4.15 -39.60 -10.08
C ALA A 557 3.55 -40.70 -10.98
N LYS A 558 3.29 -41.89 -10.44
CA LYS A 558 2.67 -43.00 -11.17
C LYS A 558 1.27 -42.66 -11.69
N THR A 559 0.46 -41.96 -10.88
CA THR A 559 -0.88 -41.53 -11.30
C THR A 559 -0.81 -40.54 -12.45
N ILE A 560 0.06 -39.52 -12.34
CA ILE A 560 0.28 -38.52 -13.38
C ILE A 560 0.75 -39.20 -14.68
N PHE A 561 1.71 -40.12 -14.61
CA PHE A 561 2.22 -40.81 -15.80
C PHE A 561 1.20 -41.74 -16.44
N GLN A 562 0.37 -42.43 -15.65
CA GLN A 562 -0.70 -43.26 -16.18
C GLN A 562 -1.74 -42.43 -16.95
N ASP A 563 -2.10 -41.25 -16.43
CA ASP A 563 -2.99 -40.31 -17.13
C ASP A 563 -2.35 -39.81 -18.43
N HIS A 564 -1.07 -39.45 -18.40
CA HIS A 564 -0.34 -38.98 -19.58
C HIS A 564 -0.15 -40.07 -20.65
N ILE A 565 0.10 -41.33 -20.26
CA ILE A 565 0.17 -42.46 -21.20
C ILE A 565 -1.17 -42.66 -21.89
N THR A 566 -2.27 -42.61 -21.13
CA THR A 566 -3.64 -42.74 -21.68
C THR A 566 -3.91 -41.64 -22.72
N ILE A 567 -3.58 -40.39 -22.39
CA ILE A 567 -3.72 -39.23 -23.31
C ILE A 567 -2.82 -39.37 -24.53
N CYS A 568 -1.57 -39.81 -24.36
CA CYS A 568 -0.62 -39.98 -25.48
C CYS A 568 -1.01 -41.14 -26.40
N GLN A 569 -1.64 -42.20 -25.87
CA GLN A 569 -2.19 -43.32 -26.66
C GLN A 569 -3.39 -42.87 -27.51
N GLU A 570 -4.25 -42.02 -26.97
CA GLU A 570 -5.38 -41.42 -27.70
C GLU A 570 -4.93 -40.37 -28.73
N ALA A 571 -3.81 -39.68 -28.48
CA ALA A 571 -3.23 -38.71 -29.42
C ALA A 571 -2.43 -39.39 -30.55
N THR A 572 -1.74 -40.50 -30.29
CA THR A 572 -0.92 -41.21 -31.29
C THR A 572 -1.74 -41.95 -32.34
N THR A 573 -3.02 -42.23 -32.09
CA THR A 573 -3.97 -42.69 -33.12
C THR A 573 -4.36 -41.59 -34.10
N LYS A 574 -4.23 -40.31 -33.73
CA LYS A 574 -4.54 -39.14 -34.58
C LYS A 574 -3.31 -38.53 -35.23
N GLU A 575 -2.14 -38.57 -34.58
CA GLU A 575 -0.87 -38.08 -35.12
C GLU A 575 0.28 -39.10 -34.91
N PRO A 576 0.67 -39.85 -35.96
CA PRO A 576 1.69 -40.90 -35.86
C PRO A 576 3.10 -40.42 -35.45
N GLY A 577 3.39 -39.11 -35.63
CA GLY A 577 4.68 -38.50 -35.27
C GLY A 577 4.95 -38.39 -33.76
N LEU A 578 3.95 -38.67 -32.92
CA LEU A 578 4.07 -38.65 -31.46
C LEU A 578 4.50 -40.00 -30.84
N LYS A 579 4.74 -41.02 -31.67
CA LYS A 579 5.08 -42.38 -31.22
C LYS A 579 6.37 -42.45 -30.39
N ASP A 580 7.36 -41.61 -30.71
CA ASP A 580 8.63 -41.64 -29.98
C ASP A 580 8.52 -40.98 -28.60
N ILE A 581 7.65 -39.97 -28.47
CA ILE A 581 7.34 -39.36 -27.16
C ILE A 581 6.54 -40.33 -26.29
N LEU A 582 5.61 -41.10 -26.88
CA LEU A 582 4.90 -42.17 -26.15
C LEU A 582 5.88 -43.24 -25.60
N LYS A 583 6.92 -43.59 -26.36
CA LYS A 583 7.96 -44.53 -25.89
C LYS A 583 8.77 -43.95 -24.73
N GLU A 584 9.13 -42.66 -24.79
CA GLU A 584 9.86 -41.98 -23.70
C GLU A 584 9.04 -41.97 -22.41
N VAL A 585 7.76 -41.57 -22.46
CA VAL A 585 6.87 -41.55 -21.29
C VAL A 585 6.68 -42.96 -20.71
N GLN A 586 6.53 -43.99 -21.56
CA GLN A 586 6.45 -45.39 -21.11
C GLN A 586 7.75 -45.89 -20.45
N GLN A 587 8.91 -45.42 -20.92
CA GLN A 587 10.21 -45.77 -20.36
C GLN A 587 10.41 -45.13 -18.98
N VAL A 588 9.97 -43.88 -18.80
CA VAL A 588 10.00 -43.21 -17.49
C VAL A 588 9.07 -43.93 -16.50
N GLN A 589 7.85 -44.29 -16.91
CA GLN A 589 6.91 -45.06 -16.08
C GLN A 589 7.47 -46.42 -15.65
N LYS A 590 8.16 -47.14 -16.55
CA LYS A 590 8.86 -48.39 -16.20
C LYS A 590 9.94 -48.17 -15.14
N THR A 591 10.66 -47.06 -15.23
CA THR A 591 11.72 -46.73 -14.27
C THR A 591 11.15 -46.39 -12.90
N VAL A 592 10.07 -45.61 -12.85
CA VAL A 592 9.32 -45.32 -11.61
C VAL A 592 8.82 -46.60 -10.95
N ASN A 593 8.22 -47.52 -11.72
CA ASN A 593 7.74 -48.81 -11.20
C ASN A 593 8.87 -49.68 -10.64
N ARG A 594 10.06 -49.66 -11.28
CA ARG A 594 11.23 -50.42 -10.82
C ARG A 594 11.77 -49.88 -9.48
N ILE A 595 11.83 -48.56 -9.33
CA ILE A 595 12.26 -47.89 -8.09
C ILE A 595 11.29 -48.19 -6.95
N GLN A 596 9.98 -48.19 -7.23
CA GLN A 596 8.95 -48.54 -6.24
C GLN A 596 9.11 -49.98 -5.75
N ALA A 597 9.34 -50.95 -6.65
CA ALA A 597 9.53 -52.36 -6.29
C ALA A 597 10.73 -52.60 -5.35
N THR A 598 11.82 -51.83 -5.50
CA THR A 598 13.01 -51.91 -4.64
C THR A 598 12.86 -51.23 -3.28
N SER A 599 11.78 -50.47 -3.05
CA SER A 599 11.54 -49.68 -1.82
C SER A 599 10.54 -50.32 -0.84
N THR A 600 10.10 -51.56 -1.10
CA THR A 600 9.16 -52.31 -0.25
C THR A 600 9.93 -53.20 0.73
N PRO A 601 9.75 -53.11 2.08
CA PRO A 601 10.43 -54.00 3.01
C PRO A 601 9.83 -55.41 2.94
N THR A 602 10.68 -56.44 2.95
CA THR A 602 10.27 -57.85 3.12
C THR A 602 9.60 -58.02 4.50
N PRO A 603 8.47 -58.75 4.62
CA PRO A 603 7.85 -59.00 5.92
C PRO A 603 8.76 -59.84 6.81
N ASN A 604 9.10 -59.33 7.99
CA ASN A 604 9.94 -60.01 8.96
C ASN A 604 9.11 -61.10 9.66
N THR A 605 9.17 -62.34 9.19
CA THR A 605 8.63 -63.50 9.91
C THR A 605 9.59 -63.88 11.04
N ARG A 606 9.28 -63.48 12.28
CA ARG A 606 9.73 -64.21 13.47
C ARG A 606 8.52 -64.47 14.38
N SER A 607 8.16 -65.75 14.43
CA SER A 607 7.21 -66.35 15.35
C SER A 607 7.74 -66.31 16.79
N TRP A 608 6.82 -66.21 17.72
CA TRP A 608 7.00 -66.41 19.15
C TRP A 608 7.61 -67.79 19.46
N ALA A 609 8.63 -67.81 20.31
CA ALA A 609 8.98 -68.86 21.25
C ALA A 609 9.76 -68.22 22.41
#